data_AF-A0A9W8KHI4-F1
#
_entry.id   AF-A0A9W8KHI4-F1
#
_cell.length_a   1.000
_cell.length_b   1.000
_cell.length_c   1.000
_cell.angle_alpha   90.00
_cell.angle_beta   90.00
_cell.angle_gamma   90.00
#
_symmetry.space_group_name_H-M   'P 1'
#
loop_
_entity.id
_entity.type
_entity.pdbx_description
1 polymer ?
#
loop_
_entity_poly.entity_id
_entity_poly.type
_entity_poly.pdbx_seq_one_letter_code
_entity_poly.pdbx_strand_id
1 'polypeptide(L)'
;MPIQDMAYMLALFGTGAFVMRGAGCTINDMWDVKFDKMVERTRTRPIASGEISRPRALAFLGGQLAAGLAVLVQLNPYTIAFCLGSMPLVTIYPFMKRITYWPQLVLGLAFNWGALVGWTAVSGGMNWGVALPLYAAGVSWTLVYDTIYGHQDKRDDIAAGVKSTSLLFGDNTKAILSVFSSTTIGLISVAGYMNSQGLPFYVTVLGAGSAHLIWQLRNVDIHDPASCWRTFKSNTWFGGIVLGAVLVDTAYDRLFSDAEAARSA
;
A
#
# COMPACT_ATOMS: atom_id res chain seq x y z
N MET A 1 -19.51 -15.29 -1.69
CA MET A 1 -19.43 -15.15 -0.22
C MET A 1 -20.65 -14.36 0.26
N PRO A 2 -21.31 -14.80 1.35
CA PRO A 2 -22.36 -14.04 2.02
C PRO A 2 -21.90 -12.63 2.42
N ILE A 3 -22.83 -11.66 2.45
CA ILE A 3 -22.52 -10.25 2.80
C ILE A 3 -21.98 -10.13 4.24
N GLN A 4 -22.48 -10.96 5.16
CA GLN A 4 -22.05 -10.96 6.56
C GLN A 4 -20.57 -11.35 6.69
N ASP A 5 -20.15 -12.42 6.02
CA ASP A 5 -18.76 -12.87 6.01
C ASP A 5 -17.84 -11.83 5.36
N MET A 6 -18.31 -11.19 4.27
CA MET A 6 -17.58 -10.12 3.61
C MET A 6 -17.38 -8.93 4.55
N ALA A 7 -18.43 -8.50 5.25
CA ALA A 7 -18.36 -7.41 6.22
C ALA A 7 -17.43 -7.75 7.39
N TYR A 8 -17.48 -8.99 7.89
CA TYR A 8 -16.58 -9.48 8.94
C TYR A 8 -15.12 -9.43 8.49
N MET A 9 -14.80 -9.95 7.29
CA MET A 9 -13.45 -9.90 6.73
C MET A 9 -12.99 -8.45 6.53
N LEU A 10 -13.83 -7.57 5.97
CA LEU A 10 -13.48 -6.15 5.82
C LEU A 10 -13.20 -5.47 7.16
N ALA A 11 -13.96 -5.82 8.21
CA ALA A 11 -13.72 -5.30 9.56
C ALA A 11 -12.40 -5.81 10.14
N LEU A 12 -12.07 -7.09 9.98
CA LEU A 12 -10.78 -7.66 10.41
C LEU A 12 -9.62 -7.00 9.67
N PHE A 13 -9.67 -6.92 8.34
CA PHE A 13 -8.61 -6.32 7.54
C PHE A 13 -8.48 -4.82 7.77
N GLY A 14 -9.59 -4.09 7.92
CA GLY A 14 -9.58 -2.67 8.26
C GLY A 14 -8.94 -2.41 9.62
N THR A 15 -9.33 -3.19 10.64
CA THR A 15 -8.76 -3.09 11.99
C THR A 15 -7.28 -3.48 11.99
N GLY A 16 -6.94 -4.60 11.36
CA GLY A 16 -5.57 -5.09 11.23
C GLY A 16 -4.68 -4.07 10.51
N ALA A 17 -5.13 -3.51 9.38
CA ALA A 17 -4.40 -2.49 8.65
C ALA A 17 -4.17 -1.22 9.49
N PHE A 18 -5.19 -0.74 10.21
CA PHE A 18 -5.07 0.42 11.08
C PHE A 18 -4.04 0.21 12.20
N VAL A 19 -4.18 -0.89 12.95
CA VAL A 19 -3.33 -1.19 14.10
C VAL A 19 -1.90 -1.51 13.65
N MET A 20 -1.72 -2.34 12.63
CA MET A 20 -0.38 -2.75 12.16
C MET A 20 0.33 -1.62 11.43
N ARG A 21 -0.40 -0.71 10.77
CA ARG A 21 0.21 0.52 10.26
C ARG A 21 0.76 1.37 11.41
N GLY A 22 -0.01 1.52 12.47
CA GLY A 22 0.43 2.18 13.70
C GLY A 22 1.69 1.53 14.28
N ALA A 23 1.72 0.20 14.42
CA ALA A 23 2.88 -0.53 14.94
C ALA A 23 4.13 -0.30 14.08
N GLY A 24 4.00 -0.37 12.75
CA GLY A 24 5.08 -0.08 11.83
C GLY A 24 5.61 1.36 11.97
N CYS A 25 4.72 2.34 12.10
CA CYS A 25 5.11 3.73 12.36
C CYS A 25 5.84 3.89 13.70
N THR A 26 5.38 3.24 14.77
CA THR A 26 6.06 3.27 16.09
C THR A 26 7.44 2.65 16.02
N ILE A 27 7.61 1.51 15.33
CA ILE A 27 8.92 0.89 15.11
C ILE A 27 9.84 1.84 14.33
N ASN A 28 9.33 2.45 13.24
CA ASN A 28 10.11 3.38 12.44
C ASN A 28 10.57 4.58 13.26
N ASP A 29 9.67 5.24 14.00
CA ASP A 29 10.03 6.37 14.86
C ASP A 29 11.06 5.98 15.93
N MET A 30 10.99 4.76 16.46
CA MET A 30 11.97 4.25 17.42
C MET A 30 13.36 3.98 16.81
N TRP A 31 13.41 3.52 15.55
CA TRP A 31 14.67 3.21 14.85
C TRP A 31 15.29 4.42 14.17
N ASP A 32 14.48 5.40 13.79
CA ASP A 32 14.89 6.58 13.03
C ASP A 32 15.15 7.82 13.88
N VAL A 33 15.01 7.76 15.21
CA VAL A 33 15.26 8.89 16.15
C VAL A 33 16.44 9.79 15.78
N LYS A 34 17.59 9.20 15.40
CA LYS A 34 18.79 9.99 15.03
C LYS A 34 18.61 10.77 13.73
N PHE A 35 18.00 10.14 12.71
CA PHE A 35 17.73 10.77 11.42
C PHE A 35 16.58 11.75 11.52
N ASP A 36 15.52 11.39 12.25
CA ASP A 36 14.36 12.24 12.41
C ASP A 36 14.72 13.59 13.05
N LYS A 37 15.71 13.61 13.96
CA LYS A 37 16.28 14.85 14.55
C LYS A 37 17.02 15.74 13.56
N MET A 38 17.51 15.19 12.45
CA MET A 38 18.30 15.92 11.44
C MET A 38 17.44 16.58 10.35
N VAL A 39 16.19 16.15 10.20
CA VAL A 39 15.28 16.60 9.13
C VAL A 39 14.26 17.59 9.72
N GLU A 40 14.04 18.74 9.08
CA GLU A 40 13.17 19.81 9.59
C GLU A 40 11.75 19.32 9.88
N ARG A 41 11.19 18.55 8.96
CA ARG A 41 9.82 18.03 9.06
C ARG A 41 9.61 17.03 10.19
N THR A 42 10.64 16.26 10.56
CA THR A 42 10.50 15.12 11.48
C THR A 42 11.14 15.35 12.85
N ARG A 43 11.87 16.44 13.05
CA ARG A 43 12.53 16.73 14.34
C ARG A 43 11.54 16.84 15.51
N THR A 44 10.29 17.20 15.21
CA THR A 44 9.20 17.38 16.17
C THR A 44 8.40 16.10 16.43
N ARG A 45 8.76 14.97 15.82
CA ARG A 45 8.08 13.69 16.10
C ARG A 45 8.22 13.32 17.59
N PRO A 46 7.20 12.71 18.23
CA PRO A 46 7.16 12.54 19.69
C PRO A 46 8.37 11.81 20.31
N ILE A 47 8.91 10.81 19.62
CA ILE A 47 10.11 10.08 20.09
C ILE A 47 11.39 10.87 19.81
N ALA A 48 11.45 11.59 18.68
CA ALA A 48 12.59 12.41 18.29
C ALA A 48 12.72 13.66 19.18
N SER A 49 11.61 14.35 19.50
CA SER A 49 11.56 15.51 20.39
C SER A 49 11.74 15.15 21.86
N GLY A 50 11.53 13.88 22.23
CA GLY A 50 11.63 13.38 23.61
C GLY A 50 10.33 13.50 24.42
N GLU A 51 9.22 13.91 23.81
CA GLU A 51 7.89 13.92 24.43
C GLU A 51 7.44 12.53 24.91
N ILE A 52 7.83 11.48 24.18
CA ILE A 52 7.58 10.07 24.54
C ILE A 52 8.90 9.35 24.79
N SER A 53 9.02 8.76 25.99
CA SER A 53 10.17 7.93 26.35
C SER A 53 10.13 6.56 25.64
N ARG A 54 11.30 5.96 25.42
CA ARG A 54 11.41 4.63 24.78
C ARG A 54 10.57 3.54 25.47
N PRO A 55 10.51 3.43 26.82
CA PRO A 55 9.65 2.45 27.47
C PRO A 55 8.15 2.66 27.18
N ARG A 56 7.68 3.92 27.10
CA ARG A 56 6.29 4.22 26.74
C ARG A 56 5.98 3.86 25.29
N ALA A 57 6.91 4.14 24.38
CA ALA A 57 6.80 3.72 22.98
C ALA A 57 6.74 2.19 22.84
N LEU A 58 7.55 1.44 23.61
CA LEU A 58 7.51 -0.02 23.66
C LEU A 58 6.18 -0.55 24.21
N ALA A 59 5.63 0.06 25.27
CA ALA A 59 4.33 -0.33 25.80
C ALA A 59 3.20 -0.10 24.78
N PHE A 60 3.22 1.04 24.08
CA PHE A 60 2.27 1.34 23.00
C PHE A 60 2.39 0.33 21.84
N LEU A 61 3.62 0.04 21.41
CA LEU A 61 3.90 -0.99 20.41
C LEU A 61 3.38 -2.36 20.85
N GLY A 62 3.60 -2.74 22.11
CA GLY A 62 3.08 -3.99 22.67
C GLY A 62 1.55 -4.09 22.58
N GLY A 63 0.84 -2.99 22.88
CA GLY A 63 -0.61 -2.92 22.72
C GLY A 63 -1.06 -3.07 21.26
N GLN A 64 -0.37 -2.42 20.33
CA GLN A 64 -0.66 -2.55 18.89
C GLN A 64 -0.39 -3.98 18.39
N LEU A 65 0.73 -4.59 18.78
CA LEU A 65 1.07 -5.96 18.39
C LEU A 65 0.09 -6.98 19.01
N ALA A 66 -0.36 -6.76 20.24
CA ALA A 66 -1.39 -7.61 20.87
C ALA A 66 -2.73 -7.53 20.12
N ALA A 67 -3.17 -6.33 19.75
CA ALA A 67 -4.37 -6.14 18.94
C ALA A 67 -4.22 -6.73 17.53
N GLY A 68 -3.05 -6.56 16.90
CA GLY A 68 -2.72 -7.19 15.63
C GLY A 68 -2.73 -8.72 15.70
N LEU A 69 -2.19 -9.31 16.78
CA LEU A 69 -2.25 -10.74 17.03
C LEU A 69 -3.70 -11.22 17.22
N ALA A 70 -4.53 -10.47 17.95
CA ALA A 70 -5.95 -10.78 18.12
C ALA A 70 -6.70 -10.82 16.79
N VAL A 71 -6.37 -9.95 15.83
CA VAL A 71 -6.89 -10.02 14.46
C VAL A 71 -6.33 -11.25 13.73
N LEU A 72 -5.02 -11.48 13.82
CA LEU A 72 -4.34 -12.57 13.10
C LEU A 72 -4.90 -13.95 13.46
N VAL A 73 -5.13 -14.23 14.74
CA VAL A 73 -5.64 -15.55 15.20
C VAL A 73 -7.08 -15.84 14.80
N GLN A 74 -7.81 -14.84 14.27
CA GLN A 74 -9.16 -15.03 13.72
C GLN A 74 -9.13 -15.46 12.24
N LEU A 75 -7.95 -15.45 11.59
CA LEU A 75 -7.79 -15.88 10.21
C LEU A 75 -7.56 -17.40 10.12
N ASN A 76 -7.71 -17.95 8.93
CA ASN A 76 -7.46 -19.38 8.72
C ASN A 76 -5.95 -19.73 8.91
N PRO A 77 -5.62 -20.98 9.26
CA PRO A 77 -4.23 -21.39 9.56
C PRO A 77 -3.24 -21.16 8.41
N TYR A 78 -3.69 -21.34 7.15
CA TYR A 78 -2.86 -21.07 5.98
C TYR A 78 -2.45 -19.59 5.93
N THR A 79 -3.40 -18.69 6.16
CA THR A 79 -3.19 -17.25 6.18
C THR A 79 -2.27 -16.83 7.32
N ILE A 80 -2.45 -17.41 8.51
CA ILE A 80 -1.57 -17.15 9.67
C ILE A 80 -0.12 -17.50 9.33
N ALA A 81 0.11 -18.72 8.80
CA ALA A 81 1.44 -19.14 8.39
C ALA A 81 2.03 -18.22 7.30
N PHE A 82 1.20 -17.81 6.34
CA PHE A 82 1.60 -16.92 5.25
C PHE A 82 1.96 -15.50 5.73
N CYS A 83 1.24 -14.97 6.71
CA CYS A 83 1.56 -13.68 7.35
C CYS A 83 2.95 -13.70 8.00
N LEU A 84 3.32 -14.79 8.67
CA LEU A 84 4.65 -14.94 9.29
C LEU A 84 5.78 -14.89 8.23
N GLY A 85 5.50 -15.30 7.00
CA GLY A 85 6.43 -15.18 5.87
C GLY A 85 6.81 -13.74 5.49
N SER A 86 6.03 -12.74 5.89
CA SER A 86 6.35 -11.32 5.66
C SER A 86 7.43 -10.77 6.60
N MET A 87 7.68 -11.43 7.72
CA MET A 87 8.55 -10.93 8.80
C MET A 87 9.96 -10.55 8.34
N PRO A 88 10.64 -11.31 7.45
CA PRO A 88 11.94 -10.89 6.91
C PRO A 88 11.86 -9.55 6.17
N LEU A 89 10.84 -9.35 5.32
CA LEU A 89 10.65 -8.09 4.58
C LEU A 89 10.37 -6.92 5.52
N VAL A 90 9.44 -7.12 6.48
CA VAL A 90 9.07 -6.11 7.49
C VAL A 90 10.28 -5.72 8.34
N THR A 91 11.15 -6.67 8.65
CA THR A 91 12.37 -6.41 9.45
C THR A 91 13.42 -5.66 8.63
N ILE A 92 13.60 -6.00 7.36
CA ILE A 92 14.70 -5.49 6.53
C ILE A 92 14.39 -4.09 5.97
N TYR A 93 13.12 -3.78 5.65
CA TYR A 93 12.80 -2.54 4.91
C TYR A 93 13.32 -1.24 5.54
N PRO A 94 13.29 -1.02 6.88
CA PRO A 94 13.72 0.27 7.45
C PRO A 94 15.22 0.55 7.25
N PHE A 95 16.00 -0.51 7.04
CA PHE A 95 17.44 -0.42 6.82
C PHE A 95 17.79 -0.13 5.36
N MET A 96 16.87 -0.35 4.42
CA MET A 96 17.17 -0.29 2.99
C MET A 96 17.59 1.10 2.51
N LYS A 97 17.10 2.16 3.15
CA LYS A 97 17.51 3.54 2.85
C LYS A 97 18.99 3.83 3.10
N ARG A 98 19.68 2.95 3.85
CA ARG A 98 21.12 3.03 4.14
C ARG A 98 21.95 2.23 3.12
N ILE A 99 21.33 1.21 2.50
CA ILE A 99 22.05 0.22 1.69
C ILE A 99 21.85 0.50 0.19
N THR A 100 20.62 0.81 -0.23
CA THR A 100 20.24 0.93 -1.65
C THR A 100 19.47 2.23 -1.93
N TYR A 101 19.48 2.67 -3.19
CA TYR A 101 18.62 3.73 -3.71
C TYR A 101 17.19 3.26 -4.03
N TRP A 102 16.88 1.98 -3.78
CA TRP A 102 15.55 1.40 -3.99
C TRP A 102 14.81 1.03 -2.68
N PRO A 103 14.83 1.83 -1.59
CA PRO A 103 14.09 1.47 -0.38
C PRO A 103 12.57 1.43 -0.64
N GLN A 104 12.06 2.25 -1.56
CA GLN A 104 10.65 2.24 -1.97
C GLN A 104 10.21 0.92 -2.58
N LEU A 105 11.10 0.18 -3.26
CA LEU A 105 10.79 -1.14 -3.78
C LEU A 105 10.57 -2.14 -2.63
N VAL A 106 11.48 -2.14 -1.66
CA VAL A 106 11.38 -3.04 -0.49
C VAL A 106 10.19 -2.66 0.40
N LEU A 107 9.92 -1.36 0.53
CA LEU A 107 8.69 -0.86 1.15
C LEU A 107 7.45 -1.38 0.43
N GLY A 108 7.43 -1.32 -0.91
CA GLY A 108 6.34 -1.85 -1.73
C GLY A 108 6.13 -3.34 -1.48
N LEU A 109 7.20 -4.13 -1.42
CA LEU A 109 7.12 -5.56 -1.11
C LEU A 109 6.52 -5.80 0.29
N ALA A 110 6.96 -5.06 1.29
CA ALA A 110 6.44 -5.21 2.66
C ALA A 110 4.97 -4.78 2.78
N PHE A 111 4.60 -3.62 2.22
CA PHE A 111 3.24 -3.06 2.39
C PHE A 111 2.17 -3.75 1.55
N ASN A 112 2.50 -4.24 0.37
CA ASN A 112 1.51 -4.90 -0.48
C ASN A 112 1.28 -6.36 -0.10
N TRP A 113 2.03 -6.91 0.89
CA TRP A 113 1.80 -8.27 1.39
C TRP A 113 0.36 -8.49 1.86
N GLY A 114 -0.30 -7.42 2.33
CA GLY A 114 -1.72 -7.43 2.69
C GLY A 114 -2.65 -7.89 1.56
N ALA A 115 -2.32 -7.66 0.28
CA ALA A 115 -3.11 -8.15 -0.84
C ALA A 115 -3.08 -9.69 -0.94
N LEU A 116 -1.90 -10.29 -0.69
CA LEU A 116 -1.73 -11.74 -0.65
C LEU A 116 -2.45 -12.36 0.55
N VAL A 117 -2.38 -11.70 1.70
CA VAL A 117 -3.10 -12.09 2.92
C VAL A 117 -4.62 -11.99 2.71
N GLY A 118 -5.08 -10.94 2.04
CA GLY A 118 -6.49 -10.76 1.66
C GLY A 118 -7.04 -11.92 0.85
N TRP A 119 -6.28 -12.35 -0.16
CA TRP A 119 -6.63 -13.51 -0.98
C TRP A 119 -6.75 -14.77 -0.12
N THR A 120 -5.68 -15.12 0.60
CA THR A 120 -5.59 -16.37 1.35
C THR A 120 -6.57 -16.45 2.52
N ALA A 121 -6.93 -15.31 3.12
CA ALA A 121 -7.94 -15.24 4.17
C ALA A 121 -9.31 -15.73 3.68
N VAL A 122 -9.64 -15.46 2.43
CA VAL A 122 -10.92 -15.80 1.80
C VAL A 122 -10.90 -17.17 1.14
N SER A 123 -9.84 -17.48 0.40
CA SER A 123 -9.76 -18.70 -0.42
C SER A 123 -9.21 -19.91 0.33
N GLY A 124 -8.53 -19.72 1.46
CA GLY A 124 -7.81 -20.79 2.18
C GLY A 124 -6.55 -21.31 1.45
N GLY A 125 -6.13 -20.67 0.36
CA GLY A 125 -4.97 -21.08 -0.45
C GLY A 125 -4.57 -20.04 -1.49
N MET A 126 -3.40 -20.17 -2.10
CA MET A 126 -2.89 -19.15 -3.02
C MET A 126 -3.18 -19.48 -4.49
N ASN A 127 -3.79 -18.54 -5.22
CA ASN A 127 -3.81 -18.56 -6.68
C ASN A 127 -2.84 -17.48 -7.19
N TRP A 128 -1.64 -17.91 -7.57
CA TRP A 128 -0.60 -17.00 -8.05
C TRP A 128 -0.94 -16.31 -9.37
N GLY A 129 -1.82 -16.88 -10.19
CA GLY A 129 -2.28 -16.25 -11.43
C GLY A 129 -3.01 -14.93 -11.19
N VAL A 130 -3.76 -14.83 -10.09
CA VAL A 130 -4.49 -13.61 -9.70
C VAL A 130 -3.67 -12.77 -8.72
N ALA A 131 -3.13 -13.41 -7.68
CA ALA A 131 -2.54 -12.72 -6.54
C ALA A 131 -1.19 -12.07 -6.88
N LEU A 132 -0.36 -12.70 -7.74
CA LEU A 132 0.96 -12.17 -8.07
C LEU A 132 0.87 -10.89 -8.92
N PRO A 133 0.07 -10.81 -10.00
CA PRO A 133 -0.11 -9.56 -10.73
C PRO A 133 -0.67 -8.45 -9.83
N LEU A 134 -1.66 -8.74 -8.98
CA LEU A 134 -2.21 -7.75 -8.05
C LEU A 134 -1.15 -7.23 -7.06
N TYR A 135 -0.38 -8.13 -6.47
CA TYR A 135 0.71 -7.78 -5.56
C TYR A 135 1.79 -6.94 -6.25
N ALA A 136 2.24 -7.36 -7.43
CA ALA A 136 3.22 -6.63 -8.22
C ALA A 136 2.70 -5.25 -8.68
N ALA A 137 1.41 -5.14 -8.99
CA ALA A 137 0.78 -3.87 -9.30
C ALA A 137 0.83 -2.90 -8.11
N GLY A 138 0.54 -3.41 -6.92
CA GLY A 138 0.65 -2.67 -5.66
C GLY A 138 2.08 -2.22 -5.37
N VAL A 139 3.07 -3.09 -5.56
CA VAL A 139 4.50 -2.75 -5.41
C VAL A 139 4.89 -1.62 -6.39
N SER A 140 4.48 -1.75 -7.65
CA SER A 140 4.69 -0.73 -8.68
C SER A 140 4.00 0.59 -8.31
N TRP A 141 2.80 0.54 -7.75
CA TRP A 141 2.07 1.72 -7.30
C TRP A 141 2.74 2.39 -6.10
N THR A 142 3.28 1.61 -5.16
CA THR A 142 4.10 2.12 -4.06
C THR A 142 5.32 2.87 -4.56
N LEU A 143 5.98 2.38 -5.62
CA LEU A 143 7.06 3.15 -6.25
C LEU A 143 6.56 4.49 -6.78
N VAL A 144 5.35 4.59 -7.33
CA VAL A 144 4.79 5.87 -7.80
C VAL A 144 4.60 6.85 -6.64
N TYR A 145 3.74 6.52 -5.67
CA TYR A 145 3.37 7.50 -4.65
C TYR A 145 4.51 7.78 -3.66
N ASP A 146 5.32 6.79 -3.32
CA ASP A 146 6.34 6.93 -2.28
C ASP A 146 7.60 7.63 -2.83
N THR A 147 7.87 7.51 -4.14
CA THR A 147 8.88 8.35 -4.81
C THR A 147 8.45 9.81 -4.81
N ILE A 148 7.18 10.10 -5.13
CA ILE A 148 6.64 11.47 -5.06
C ILE A 148 6.75 12.01 -3.63
N TYR A 149 6.35 11.20 -2.65
CA TYR A 149 6.48 11.56 -1.23
C TYR A 149 7.93 11.88 -0.85
N GLY A 150 8.88 11.07 -1.30
CA GLY A 150 10.32 11.23 -1.03
C GLY A 150 10.96 12.46 -1.68
N HIS A 151 10.28 13.17 -2.59
CA HIS A 151 10.78 14.48 -3.07
C HIS A 151 10.59 15.61 -2.04
N GLN A 152 9.75 15.42 -1.01
CA GLN A 152 9.57 16.41 0.06
C GLN A 152 10.83 16.64 0.88
N ASP A 153 11.55 15.57 1.18
CA ASP A 153 12.71 15.60 2.08
C ASP A 153 14.04 15.54 1.30
N LYS A 154 14.01 15.70 -0.02
CA LYS A 154 15.16 15.49 -0.91
C LYS A 154 16.43 16.21 -0.46
N ARG A 155 16.30 17.47 0.00
CA ARG A 155 17.44 18.28 0.46
C ARG A 155 18.04 17.74 1.76
N ASP A 156 17.18 17.45 2.73
CA ASP A 156 17.59 16.96 4.05
C ASP A 156 18.14 15.52 3.95
N ASP A 157 17.57 14.69 3.07
CA ASP A 157 18.02 13.32 2.78
C ASP A 157 19.45 13.29 2.22
N ILE A 158 19.78 14.22 1.30
CA ILE A 158 21.15 14.36 0.78
C ILE A 158 22.11 14.69 1.90
N ALA A 159 21.76 15.65 2.77
CA ALA A 159 22.61 16.06 3.90
C ALA A 159 22.77 14.92 4.93
N ALA A 160 21.74 14.10 5.12
CA ALA A 160 21.74 12.96 6.03
C ALA A 160 22.35 11.67 5.44
N GLY A 161 22.71 11.67 4.15
CA GLY A 161 23.23 10.49 3.45
C GLY A 161 22.18 9.38 3.23
N VAL A 162 20.90 9.73 3.25
CA VAL A 162 19.78 8.82 3.01
C VAL A 162 19.63 8.59 1.51
N LYS A 163 19.49 7.33 1.09
CA LYS A 163 19.29 6.96 -0.31
C LYS A 163 17.81 6.73 -0.60
N SER A 164 17.34 7.11 -1.77
CA SER A 164 15.95 6.96 -2.18
C SER A 164 15.79 6.99 -3.70
N THR A 165 14.63 6.51 -4.18
CA THR A 165 14.28 6.60 -5.61
C THR A 165 14.06 8.03 -6.07
N SER A 166 13.62 8.94 -5.19
CA SER A 166 13.52 10.38 -5.51
C SER A 166 14.88 11.00 -5.81
N LEU A 167 15.93 10.55 -5.13
CA LEU A 167 17.31 10.93 -5.43
C LEU A 167 17.85 10.25 -6.69
N LEU A 168 17.59 8.94 -6.84
CA LEU A 168 18.06 8.16 -7.99
C LEU A 168 17.46 8.65 -9.32
N PHE A 169 16.17 8.93 -9.34
CA PHE A 169 15.46 9.33 -10.55
C PHE A 169 15.65 10.82 -10.85
N GLY A 170 15.86 11.65 -9.83
CA GLY A 170 16.10 13.07 -9.99
C GLY A 170 15.02 13.73 -10.84
N ASP A 171 15.44 14.44 -11.88
CA ASP A 171 14.53 15.18 -12.77
C ASP A 171 13.77 14.27 -13.75
N ASN A 172 14.25 13.03 -13.95
CA ASN A 172 13.57 12.02 -14.77
C ASN A 172 12.40 11.33 -14.03
N THR A 173 12.12 11.72 -12.78
CA THR A 173 11.10 11.10 -11.92
C THR A 173 9.77 10.93 -12.65
N LYS A 174 9.21 11.98 -13.25
CA LYS A 174 7.88 11.88 -13.88
C LYS A 174 7.84 10.86 -15.02
N ALA A 175 8.89 10.79 -15.83
CA ALA A 175 8.99 9.84 -16.93
C ALA A 175 9.07 8.40 -16.40
N ILE A 176 9.91 8.13 -15.40
CA ILE A 176 10.05 6.80 -14.79
C ILE A 176 8.76 6.38 -14.08
N LEU A 177 8.13 7.29 -13.33
CA LEU A 177 6.87 7.03 -12.66
C LEU A 177 5.71 6.80 -13.62
N SER A 178 5.78 7.32 -14.86
CA SER A 178 4.79 6.99 -15.89
C SER A 178 4.83 5.51 -16.27
N VAL A 179 6.04 4.92 -16.36
CA VAL A 179 6.22 3.49 -16.62
C VAL A 179 5.68 2.63 -15.47
N PHE A 180 5.97 3.01 -14.22
CA PHE A 180 5.41 2.31 -13.06
C PHE A 180 3.89 2.47 -12.97
N SER A 181 3.35 3.63 -13.34
CA SER A 181 1.90 3.86 -13.38
C SER A 181 1.21 2.98 -14.43
N SER A 182 1.77 2.91 -15.64
CA SER A 182 1.28 2.00 -16.69
C SER A 182 1.40 0.53 -16.28
N THR A 183 2.50 0.16 -15.63
CA THR A 183 2.70 -1.19 -15.07
C THR A 183 1.64 -1.53 -14.02
N THR A 184 1.32 -0.60 -13.11
CA THR A 184 0.26 -0.78 -12.12
C THR A 184 -1.10 -1.05 -12.79
N ILE A 185 -1.51 -0.20 -13.73
CA ILE A 185 -2.79 -0.37 -14.44
C ILE A 185 -2.83 -1.68 -15.22
N GLY A 186 -1.75 -2.01 -15.93
CA GLY A 186 -1.65 -3.25 -16.69
C GLY A 186 -1.76 -4.49 -15.81
N LEU A 187 -1.04 -4.53 -14.69
CA LEU A 187 -1.05 -5.67 -13.78
C LEU A 187 -2.38 -5.81 -13.00
N ILE A 188 -3.04 -4.71 -12.64
CA ILE A 188 -4.42 -4.76 -12.10
C ILE A 188 -5.37 -5.36 -13.14
N SER A 189 -5.22 -4.96 -14.41
CA SER A 189 -6.05 -5.47 -15.51
C SER A 189 -5.82 -6.97 -15.75
N VAL A 190 -4.57 -7.42 -15.65
CA VAL A 190 -4.21 -8.86 -15.71
C VAL A 190 -4.82 -9.61 -14.52
N ALA A 191 -4.70 -9.08 -13.30
CA ALA A 191 -5.32 -9.70 -12.12
C ALA A 191 -6.85 -9.81 -12.29
N GLY A 192 -7.49 -8.76 -12.81
CA GLY A 192 -8.92 -8.75 -13.11
C GLY A 192 -9.29 -9.81 -14.16
N TYR A 193 -8.49 -9.95 -15.22
CA TYR A 193 -8.72 -10.96 -16.25
C TYR A 193 -8.62 -12.38 -15.68
N MET A 194 -7.59 -12.63 -14.87
CA MET A 194 -7.38 -13.92 -14.22
C MET A 194 -8.46 -14.24 -13.17
N ASN A 195 -9.15 -13.21 -12.68
CA ASN A 195 -10.27 -13.32 -11.74
C ASN A 195 -11.65 -13.16 -12.43
N SER A 196 -11.69 -13.26 -13.75
CA SER A 196 -12.91 -13.14 -14.57
C SER A 196 -13.76 -11.90 -14.27
N GLN A 197 -13.12 -10.75 -14.00
CA GLN A 197 -13.82 -9.48 -13.81
C GLN A 197 -14.48 -9.01 -15.11
N GLY A 198 -15.60 -8.30 -14.96
CA GLY A 198 -16.42 -7.81 -16.06
C GLY A 198 -15.98 -6.46 -16.63
N LEU A 199 -16.74 -6.00 -17.62
CA LEU A 199 -16.53 -4.70 -18.27
C LEU A 199 -16.54 -3.52 -17.27
N PRO A 200 -17.44 -3.45 -16.26
CA PRO A 200 -17.44 -2.35 -15.29
C PRO A 200 -16.12 -2.20 -14.54
N PHE A 201 -15.47 -3.30 -14.16
CA PHE A 201 -14.12 -3.27 -13.57
C PHE A 201 -13.12 -2.58 -14.50
N TYR A 202 -13.05 -3.00 -15.77
CA TYR A 202 -12.08 -2.46 -16.73
C TYR A 202 -12.34 -0.98 -17.07
N VAL A 203 -13.60 -0.59 -17.25
CA VAL A 203 -13.95 0.83 -17.48
C VAL A 203 -13.48 1.69 -16.31
N THR A 204 -13.64 1.20 -15.08
CA THR A 204 -13.23 1.93 -13.88
C THR A 204 -11.70 2.00 -13.75
N VAL A 205 -10.99 0.87 -13.90
CA VAL A 205 -9.53 0.81 -13.77
C VAL A 205 -8.82 1.52 -14.93
N LEU A 206 -9.14 1.17 -16.18
CA LEU A 206 -8.49 1.75 -17.36
C LEU A 206 -8.92 3.20 -17.58
N GLY A 207 -10.17 3.55 -17.26
CA GLY A 207 -10.68 4.91 -17.37
C GLY A 207 -10.27 5.78 -16.18
N ALA A 208 -11.01 5.65 -15.07
CA ALA A 208 -10.82 6.51 -13.90
C ALA A 208 -9.45 6.32 -13.24
N GLY A 209 -8.96 5.08 -13.14
CA GLY A 209 -7.65 4.78 -12.57
C GLY A 209 -6.49 5.42 -13.36
N SER A 210 -6.45 5.20 -14.68
CA SER A 210 -5.43 5.83 -15.54
C SER A 210 -5.55 7.35 -15.54
N ALA A 211 -6.76 7.89 -15.63
CA ALA A 211 -6.99 9.34 -15.61
C ALA A 211 -6.46 9.99 -14.32
N HIS A 212 -6.67 9.33 -13.17
CA HIS A 212 -6.17 9.80 -11.88
C HIS A 212 -4.64 9.81 -11.81
N LEU A 213 -3.97 8.73 -12.23
CA LEU A 213 -2.49 8.67 -12.24
C LEU A 213 -1.88 9.67 -13.22
N ILE A 214 -2.48 9.83 -14.41
CA ILE A 214 -2.05 10.84 -15.39
C ILE A 214 -2.21 12.24 -14.81
N TRP A 215 -3.33 12.52 -14.14
CA TRP A 215 -3.56 13.79 -13.46
C TRP A 215 -2.49 14.04 -12.38
N GLN A 216 -2.16 13.06 -11.55
CA GLN A 216 -1.11 13.19 -10.55
C GLN A 216 0.24 13.56 -11.17
N LEU A 217 0.69 12.80 -12.18
CA LEU A 217 2.01 13.01 -12.79
C LEU A 217 2.12 14.32 -13.58
N ARG A 218 1.02 14.78 -14.18
CA ARG A 218 0.97 16.08 -14.86
C ARG A 218 1.07 17.24 -13.87
N ASN A 219 0.34 17.17 -12.75
CA ASN A 219 0.17 18.30 -11.84
C ASN A 219 1.19 18.36 -10.70
N VAL A 220 1.85 17.25 -10.35
CA VAL A 220 2.86 17.25 -9.29
C VAL A 220 4.05 18.12 -9.69
N ASP A 221 4.48 18.98 -8.79
CA ASP A 221 5.77 19.66 -8.89
C ASP A 221 6.72 18.96 -7.93
N ILE A 222 7.72 18.26 -8.47
CA ILE A 222 8.69 17.47 -7.68
C ILE A 222 9.69 18.35 -6.93
N HIS A 223 9.68 19.67 -7.18
CA HIS A 223 10.51 20.64 -6.46
C HIS A 223 9.74 21.40 -5.38
N ASP A 224 8.41 21.22 -5.30
CA ASP A 224 7.55 21.79 -4.26
C ASP A 224 7.09 20.69 -3.28
N PRO A 225 7.63 20.66 -2.04
CA PRO A 225 7.20 19.71 -1.01
C PRO A 225 5.68 19.71 -0.76
N ALA A 226 5.01 20.87 -0.86
CA ALA A 226 3.57 20.94 -0.65
C ALA A 226 2.78 20.29 -1.80
N SER A 227 3.25 20.44 -3.04
CA SER A 227 2.72 19.73 -4.21
C SER A 227 2.91 18.21 -4.09
N CYS A 228 4.10 17.77 -3.68
CA CYS A 228 4.41 16.37 -3.40
C CYS A 228 3.49 15.77 -2.32
N TRP A 229 3.27 16.48 -1.20
CA TRP A 229 2.37 16.03 -0.14
C TRP A 229 0.92 15.90 -0.60
N ARG A 230 0.40 16.90 -1.33
CA ARG A 230 -0.97 16.88 -1.87
C ARG A 230 -1.15 15.71 -2.84
N THR A 231 -0.17 15.50 -3.71
CA THR A 231 -0.19 14.39 -4.68
C THR A 231 -0.10 13.04 -3.98
N PHE A 232 0.80 12.88 -3.01
CA PHE A 232 0.88 11.67 -2.19
C PHE A 232 -0.47 11.35 -1.52
N LYS A 233 -1.09 12.31 -0.83
CA LYS A 233 -2.40 12.11 -0.17
C LYS A 233 -3.50 11.72 -1.15
N SER A 234 -3.47 12.22 -2.38
CA SER A 234 -4.48 11.88 -3.39
C SER A 234 -4.48 10.39 -3.78
N ASN A 235 -3.45 9.61 -3.42
CA ASN A 235 -3.42 8.17 -3.64
C ASN A 235 -4.46 7.40 -2.83
N THR A 236 -5.00 7.96 -1.75
CA THR A 236 -6.18 7.38 -1.08
C THR A 236 -7.34 7.21 -2.07
N TRP A 237 -7.52 8.17 -3.01
CA TRP A 237 -8.54 8.08 -4.04
C TRP A 237 -8.24 7.04 -5.11
N PHE A 238 -6.97 6.83 -5.48
CA PHE A 238 -6.62 5.74 -6.39
C PHE A 238 -6.97 4.37 -5.79
N GLY A 239 -6.63 4.15 -4.51
CA GLY A 239 -7.07 2.95 -3.80
C GLY A 239 -8.60 2.82 -3.75
N GLY A 240 -9.31 3.93 -3.53
CA GLY A 240 -10.77 3.99 -3.59
C GLY A 240 -11.35 3.68 -4.97
N ILE A 241 -10.70 4.11 -6.06
CA ILE A 241 -11.09 3.80 -7.44
C ILE A 241 -10.93 2.30 -7.71
N VAL A 242 -9.81 1.69 -7.29
CA VAL A 242 -9.59 0.24 -7.48
C VAL A 242 -10.59 -0.57 -6.67
N LEU A 243 -10.85 -0.20 -5.41
CA LEU A 243 -11.89 -0.84 -4.61
C LEU A 243 -13.28 -0.66 -5.24
N GLY A 244 -13.58 0.56 -5.70
CA GLY A 244 -14.81 0.90 -6.39
C GLY A 244 -15.01 0.07 -7.66
N ALA A 245 -13.95 -0.19 -8.42
CA ALA A 245 -13.99 -1.05 -9.60
C ALA A 245 -14.51 -2.45 -9.25
N VAL A 246 -13.96 -3.08 -8.19
CA VAL A 246 -14.38 -4.41 -7.73
C VAL A 246 -15.83 -4.39 -7.23
N LEU A 247 -16.23 -3.35 -6.48
CA LEU A 247 -17.58 -3.23 -5.93
C LEU A 247 -18.63 -3.02 -7.01
N VAL A 248 -18.36 -2.13 -7.98
CA VAL A 248 -19.26 -1.86 -9.10
C VAL A 248 -19.42 -3.09 -9.98
N ASP A 249 -18.33 -3.80 -10.27
CA ASP A 249 -18.36 -5.05 -11.03
C ASP A 249 -19.19 -6.12 -10.32
N THR A 250 -18.91 -6.34 -9.03
CA THR A 250 -19.68 -7.30 -8.20
C THR A 250 -21.16 -6.95 -8.11
N ALA A 251 -21.50 -5.66 -8.01
CA ALA A 251 -22.89 -5.21 -7.95
C ALA A 251 -23.59 -5.37 -9.30
N TYR A 252 -22.90 -5.05 -10.41
CA TYR A 252 -23.39 -5.24 -11.76
C TYR A 252 -23.70 -6.72 -12.03
N ASP A 253 -22.75 -7.61 -11.72
CA ASP A 253 -22.93 -9.05 -11.92
C ASP A 253 -24.12 -9.58 -11.14
N ARG A 254 -24.30 -9.18 -9.88
CA ARG A 254 -25.47 -9.60 -9.06
C ARG A 254 -26.80 -9.09 -9.61
N LEU A 255 -26.83 -7.87 -10.15
CA LEU A 255 -28.08 -7.28 -10.64
C LEU A 255 -28.50 -7.83 -12.01
N PHE A 256 -27.53 -8.12 -12.88
CA PHE A 256 -27.81 -8.44 -14.28
C PHE A 256 -27.64 -9.92 -14.64
N SER A 257 -26.80 -10.69 -13.93
CA SER A 257 -26.66 -12.13 -14.18
C SER A 257 -27.90 -12.91 -13.68
N ASP A 258 -28.45 -12.51 -12.54
CA ASP A 258 -29.70 -13.09 -12.00
C ASP A 258 -30.90 -12.75 -12.91
N ALA A 259 -30.88 -11.58 -13.57
CA ALA A 259 -31.92 -11.15 -14.50
C ALA A 259 -31.88 -11.89 -15.85
N GLU A 260 -30.70 -12.27 -16.33
CA GLU A 260 -30.56 -13.12 -17.53
C GLU A 260 -30.98 -14.56 -17.25
N ALA A 261 -30.59 -15.13 -16.11
CA ALA A 261 -31.02 -16.46 -15.68
C ALA A 261 -32.55 -16.55 -15.55
N ALA A 262 -33.20 -15.52 -14.95
CA ALA A 262 -34.65 -15.45 -14.81
C ALA A 262 -35.41 -15.23 -16.12
N ARG A 263 -34.76 -14.72 -17.19
CA ARG A 263 -35.37 -14.59 -18.54
C ARG A 263 -35.23 -15.86 -19.37
N SER A 264 -34.32 -16.76 -18.99
CA SER A 264 -34.03 -18.03 -19.68
C SER A 264 -34.73 -19.26 -19.06
N ALA A 265 -35.39 -19.10 -17.91
CA ALA A 265 -36.18 -20.12 -17.21
C ALA A 265 -37.68 -19.94 -17.49
#